data_AF-A0A7N2LQP3-F1
#
_entry.id   AF-A0A7N2LQP3-F1
#
_cell.length_a   1.000
_cell.length_b   1.000
_cell.length_c   1.000
_cell.angle_alpha   90.00
_cell.angle_beta   90.00
_cell.angle_gamma   90.00
#
_symmetry.space_group_name_H-M   'P 1'
#
loop_
_entity.id
_entity.type
_entity.pdbx_description
1 polymer ?
#
loop_
_entity_poly.entity_id
_entity_poly.type
_entity_poly.pdbx_seq_one_letter_code
_entity_poly.pdbx_strand_id
1 'polypeptide(L)'
;MTSKAVSQELSKTEKLNGANHSVWKCRIHHILFQDKVQYVIDIGIPTPPSENSNVAAKRMSEKHVEDDKTTRNILLTFMEPDIEILFEEYTHAKTMFDAITEAYYASSETYIQILIERFNGTMMNESDNVIEHVNKMSVIAKELAILGNPILDKMQVSTILHTLLDSWDSVVVALNYSATPVNMKNLPTLLGIEA
;
A
#
# COMPACT_ATOMS: atom_id res chain seq x y z
N MET A 1 -2.34 -15.55 -19.16
CA MET A 1 -2.22 -16.84 -18.45
C MET A 1 -1.43 -16.59 -17.17
N THR A 2 -2.13 -16.19 -16.11
CA THR A 2 -1.56 -16.13 -14.76
C THR A 2 -1.05 -17.51 -14.38
N SER A 3 0.23 -17.60 -14.01
CA SER A 3 0.86 -18.85 -13.57
C SER A 3 0.04 -19.43 -12.41
N LYS A 4 -0.22 -20.74 -12.45
CA LYS A 4 -0.96 -21.49 -11.41
C LYS A 4 -0.44 -21.25 -9.99
N ALA A 5 0.84 -20.87 -9.86
CA ALA A 5 1.48 -20.50 -8.60
C ALA A 5 1.00 -19.14 -8.04
N VAL A 6 0.72 -18.17 -8.90
CA VAL A 6 0.23 -16.83 -8.52
C VAL A 6 -1.20 -16.92 -8.01
N SER A 7 -2.07 -17.68 -8.68
CA SER A 7 -3.44 -17.94 -8.21
C SER A 7 -3.49 -18.61 -6.82
N GLN A 8 -2.50 -19.44 -6.49
CA GLN A 8 -2.45 -20.18 -5.22
C GLN A 8 -1.89 -19.36 -4.05
N GLU A 9 -0.95 -18.45 -4.31
CA GLU A 9 -0.49 -17.47 -3.30
C GLU A 9 -1.53 -16.38 -3.06
N LEU A 10 -2.25 -15.97 -4.11
CA LEU A 10 -3.32 -14.98 -4.02
C LEU A 10 -4.57 -15.50 -3.31
N SER A 11 -4.90 -16.80 -3.40
CA SER A 11 -6.00 -17.39 -2.63
C SER A 11 -5.80 -17.38 -1.11
N LYS A 12 -4.59 -17.05 -0.63
CA LYS A 12 -4.28 -16.89 0.80
C LYS A 12 -4.36 -15.44 1.26
N THR A 13 -4.54 -14.50 0.34
CA THR A 13 -4.64 -13.08 0.68
C THR A 13 -6.05 -12.73 1.11
N GLU A 14 -6.15 -11.87 2.13
CA GLU A 14 -7.43 -11.35 2.60
C GLU A 14 -8.11 -10.53 1.49
N LYS A 15 -9.35 -10.91 1.17
CA LYS A 15 -10.22 -10.22 0.23
C LYS A 15 -10.68 -8.88 0.82
N LEU A 16 -11.19 -7.99 -0.04
CA LEU A 16 -11.85 -6.76 0.42
C LEU A 16 -13.02 -7.15 1.32
N ASN A 17 -12.99 -6.71 2.58
CA ASN A 17 -14.01 -6.99 3.60
C ASN A 17 -14.58 -5.70 4.24
N GLY A 18 -14.36 -4.57 3.58
CA GLY A 18 -14.84 -3.25 3.97
C GLY A 18 -13.97 -2.49 4.97
N ALA A 19 -13.16 -3.17 5.77
CA ALA A 19 -12.21 -2.53 6.69
C ALA A 19 -10.80 -2.39 6.09
N ASN A 20 -10.43 -3.28 5.16
CA ASN A 20 -9.06 -3.41 4.67
C ASN A 20 -8.81 -2.78 3.27
N HIS A 21 -9.65 -1.84 2.82
CA HIS A 21 -9.56 -1.27 1.47
C HIS A 21 -8.17 -0.74 1.12
N SER A 22 -7.52 0.00 2.03
CA SER A 22 -6.15 0.50 1.87
C SER A 22 -5.14 -0.58 1.51
N VAL A 23 -5.19 -1.71 2.23
CA VAL A 23 -4.31 -2.87 2.02
C VAL A 23 -4.69 -3.60 0.74
N TRP A 24 -5.99 -3.81 0.50
CA TRP A 24 -6.53 -4.43 -0.70
C TRP A 24 -6.11 -3.67 -1.96
N LYS A 25 -6.25 -2.34 -1.97
CA LYS A 25 -5.90 -1.47 -3.10
C LYS A 25 -4.43 -1.59 -3.48
N CYS A 26 -3.53 -1.60 -2.49
CA CYS A 26 -2.10 -1.82 -2.74
C CYS A 26 -1.84 -3.19 -3.42
N ARG A 27 -2.55 -4.24 -2.99
CA ARG A 27 -2.43 -5.58 -3.59
C ARG A 27 -2.96 -5.61 -5.01
N ILE A 28 -4.11 -4.99 -5.28
CA ILE A 28 -4.67 -4.88 -6.63
C ILE A 28 -3.65 -4.23 -7.57
N HIS A 29 -3.06 -3.09 -7.19
CA HIS A 29 -2.02 -2.46 -8.03
C HIS A 29 -0.86 -3.40 -8.32
N HIS A 30 -0.40 -4.17 -7.33
CA HIS A 30 0.68 -5.16 -7.54
C HIS A 30 0.29 -6.26 -8.55
N ILE A 31 -0.92 -6.82 -8.43
CA ILE A 31 -1.42 -7.87 -9.32
C ILE A 31 -1.57 -7.33 -10.74
N LEU A 32 -2.21 -6.17 -10.90
CA LEU A 32 -2.42 -5.56 -12.21
C LEU A 32 -1.09 -5.17 -12.89
N PHE A 33 -0.09 -4.75 -12.10
CA PHE A 33 1.25 -4.48 -12.60
C PHE A 33 1.91 -5.76 -13.13
N GLN A 34 1.83 -6.86 -12.37
CA GLN A 34 2.37 -8.16 -12.77
C GLN A 34 1.71 -8.70 -14.05
N ASP A 35 0.39 -8.56 -14.15
CA ASP A 35 -0.39 -8.99 -15.31
C ASP A 35 -0.31 -8.01 -16.48
N LYS A 36 0.39 -6.88 -16.32
CA LYS A 36 0.59 -5.83 -17.33
C LYS A 36 -0.71 -5.18 -17.82
N VAL A 37 -1.72 -5.14 -16.96
CA VAL A 37 -3.05 -4.57 -17.23
C VAL A 37 -3.35 -3.34 -16.36
N GLN A 38 -2.43 -2.91 -15.48
CA GLN A 38 -2.62 -1.74 -14.61
C GLN A 38 -3.06 -0.48 -15.39
N TYR A 39 -2.56 -0.31 -16.61
CA TYR A 39 -2.90 0.84 -17.45
C TYR A 39 -4.41 1.03 -17.67
N VAL A 40 -5.22 -0.04 -17.56
CA VAL A 40 -6.69 -0.01 -17.67
C VAL A 40 -7.32 0.89 -16.60
N ILE A 41 -6.83 0.83 -15.35
CA ILE A 41 -7.35 1.66 -14.25
C ILE A 41 -6.70 3.05 -14.18
N ASP A 42 -5.58 3.25 -14.87
CA ASP A 42 -4.82 4.51 -14.86
C ASP A 42 -5.25 5.45 -16.00
N ILE A 43 -5.40 4.94 -17.22
CA ILE A 43 -5.61 5.74 -18.45
C ILE A 43 -7.10 6.02 -18.72
N GLY A 44 -7.98 5.19 -18.16
CA GLY A 44 -9.42 5.29 -18.35
C GLY A 44 -9.93 4.60 -19.62
N ILE A 45 -11.24 4.66 -19.85
CA ILE A 45 -11.91 3.94 -20.94
C ILE A 45 -11.54 4.60 -22.28
N PRO A 46 -10.85 3.90 -23.20
CA PRO A 46 -10.43 4.47 -24.47
C PRO A 46 -11.63 4.72 -25.39
N THR A 47 -11.51 5.74 -26.23
CA THR A 47 -12.50 6.01 -27.26
C THR A 47 -12.51 4.87 -28.30
N PRO A 48 -13.69 4.36 -28.70
CA PRO A 48 -13.78 3.36 -29.76
C PRO A 48 -13.12 3.86 -31.06
N PRO A 49 -12.41 2.99 -31.79
CA PRO A 49 -11.83 3.35 -33.07
C PRO A 49 -12.92 3.70 -34.08
N SER A 50 -12.69 4.74 -34.88
CA SER A 50 -13.59 5.07 -36.00
C SER A 50 -13.56 3.97 -37.07
N GLU A 51 -14.58 3.92 -37.91
CA GLU A 51 -14.70 2.91 -38.98
C GLU A 51 -13.48 2.93 -39.94
N ASN A 52 -12.94 4.12 -40.18
CA ASN A 52 -11.76 4.41 -41.00
C ASN A 52 -10.41 4.19 -40.28
N SER A 53 -10.44 3.76 -39.02
CA SER A 53 -9.22 3.51 -38.25
C SER A 53 -8.40 2.38 -38.86
N ASN A 54 -7.08 2.53 -38.81
CA ASN A 54 -6.17 1.51 -39.31
C ASN A 54 -6.26 0.22 -38.48
N VAL A 55 -5.71 -0.87 -39.03
CA VAL A 55 -5.73 -2.21 -38.40
C VAL A 55 -5.05 -2.20 -37.02
N ALA A 56 -4.00 -1.39 -36.84
CA ALA A 56 -3.30 -1.30 -35.55
C ALA A 56 -4.19 -0.70 -34.46
N ALA A 57 -4.93 0.36 -34.76
CA ALA A 57 -5.86 1.00 -33.83
C ALA A 57 -7.02 0.05 -33.45
N LYS A 58 -7.56 -0.70 -34.42
CA LYS A 58 -8.58 -1.72 -34.14
C LYS A 58 -8.06 -2.82 -33.22
N ARG A 59 -6.85 -3.33 -33.48
CA ARG A 59 -6.18 -4.32 -32.60
C ARG A 59 -5.89 -3.80 -31.20
N MET A 60 -5.48 -2.54 -31.05
CA MET A 60 -5.26 -1.93 -29.73
C MET A 60 -6.57 -1.85 -28.94
N SER A 61 -7.66 -1.47 -29.60
CA SER A 61 -8.99 -1.44 -28.98
C SER A 61 -9.46 -2.83 -28.56
N GLU A 62 -9.34 -3.84 -29.43
CA GLU A 62 -9.66 -5.23 -29.09
C GLU A 62 -8.85 -5.74 -27.89
N LYS A 63 -7.55 -5.44 -27.87
CA LYS A 63 -6.68 -5.78 -26.75
C LYS A 63 -7.13 -5.10 -25.46
N HIS A 64 -7.47 -3.80 -25.52
CA HIS A 64 -7.97 -3.10 -24.35
C HIS A 64 -9.26 -3.73 -23.81
N VAL A 65 -10.19 -4.14 -24.69
CA VAL A 65 -11.43 -4.81 -24.24
C VAL A 65 -11.13 -6.10 -23.48
N GLU A 66 -10.13 -6.87 -23.90
CA GLU A 66 -9.72 -8.09 -23.19
C GLU A 66 -9.01 -7.79 -21.86
N ASP A 67 -8.12 -6.79 -21.85
CA ASP A 67 -7.42 -6.35 -20.64
C ASP A 67 -8.40 -5.72 -19.63
N ASP A 68 -9.45 -5.03 -20.09
CA ASP A 68 -10.55 -4.47 -19.27
C ASP A 68 -11.34 -5.59 -18.58
N LYS A 69 -11.73 -6.62 -19.33
CA LYS A 69 -12.40 -7.81 -18.75
C LYS A 69 -11.50 -8.53 -17.75
N THR A 70 -10.22 -8.70 -18.08
CA THR A 70 -9.24 -9.33 -17.18
C THR A 70 -9.12 -8.55 -15.87
N THR A 71 -8.97 -7.23 -15.97
CA THR A 71 -8.88 -6.33 -14.82
C THR A 71 -10.16 -6.38 -13.97
N ARG A 72 -11.34 -6.31 -14.61
CA ARG A 72 -12.64 -6.41 -13.91
C ARG A 72 -12.76 -7.73 -13.15
N ASN A 73 -12.40 -8.85 -13.78
CA ASN A 73 -12.43 -10.17 -13.14
C ASN A 73 -11.47 -10.25 -11.95
N ILE A 74 -10.28 -9.62 -12.04
CA ILE A 74 -9.36 -9.52 -10.91
C ILE A 74 -10.02 -8.76 -9.76
N LEU A 75 -10.59 -7.57 -10.01
CA LEU A 75 -11.26 -6.78 -8.97
C LEU A 75 -12.30 -7.60 -8.22
N LEU A 76 -13.23 -8.24 -8.93
CA LEU A 76 -14.30 -9.06 -8.34
C LEU A 76 -13.77 -10.26 -7.57
N THR A 77 -12.76 -10.97 -8.10
CA THR A 77 -12.17 -12.15 -7.45
C THR A 77 -11.60 -11.84 -6.06
N PHE A 78 -11.08 -10.62 -5.87
CA PHE A 78 -10.48 -10.17 -4.62
C PHE A 78 -11.45 -9.44 -3.70
N MET A 79 -12.76 -9.65 -3.85
CA MET A 79 -13.78 -9.17 -2.92
C MET A 79 -14.45 -10.32 -2.18
N GLU A 80 -14.94 -10.04 -0.97
CA GLU A 80 -15.90 -10.92 -0.32
C GLU A 80 -17.22 -10.96 -1.14
N PRO A 81 -17.95 -12.08 -1.15
CA PRO A 81 -19.10 -12.28 -2.05
C PRO A 81 -20.21 -11.22 -1.90
N ASP A 82 -20.42 -10.70 -0.70
CA ASP A 82 -21.41 -9.65 -0.42
C ASP A 82 -21.01 -8.31 -1.04
N ILE A 83 -19.71 -8.01 -1.09
CA ILE A 83 -19.16 -6.80 -1.74
C ILE A 83 -19.10 -6.98 -3.26
N GLU A 84 -18.71 -8.16 -3.74
CA GLU A 84 -18.67 -8.50 -5.17
C GLU A 84 -20.01 -8.19 -5.85
N ILE A 85 -21.13 -8.62 -5.26
CA ILE A 85 -22.48 -8.39 -5.77
C ILE A 85 -22.80 -6.90 -5.92
N LEU A 86 -22.29 -6.04 -5.03
CA LEU A 86 -22.54 -4.59 -5.08
C LEU A 86 -21.87 -3.92 -6.27
N PHE A 87 -20.74 -4.46 -6.73
CA PHE A 87 -19.94 -3.86 -7.81
C PHE A 87 -20.08 -4.58 -9.14
N GLU A 88 -20.80 -5.71 -9.21
CA GLU A 88 -21.01 -6.47 -10.45
C GLU A 88 -21.67 -5.63 -11.57
N GLU A 89 -22.48 -4.62 -11.22
CA GLU A 89 -23.15 -3.73 -12.18
C GLU A 89 -22.19 -2.89 -13.06
N TYR A 90 -20.95 -2.68 -12.60
CA TYR A 90 -19.98 -1.87 -13.33
C TYR A 90 -19.39 -2.65 -14.51
N THR A 91 -19.64 -2.14 -15.71
CA THR A 91 -19.22 -2.79 -16.97
C THR A 91 -17.71 -2.68 -17.21
N HIS A 92 -17.10 -1.55 -16.85
CA HIS A 92 -15.67 -1.29 -17.07
C HIS A 92 -14.88 -1.34 -15.77
N ALA A 93 -13.68 -1.91 -15.83
CA ALA A 93 -12.82 -2.07 -14.67
C ALA A 93 -12.41 -0.71 -14.06
N LYS A 94 -12.20 0.30 -14.90
CA LYS A 94 -11.91 1.67 -14.44
C LYS A 94 -13.03 2.21 -13.55
N THR A 95 -14.27 2.20 -14.06
CA THR A 95 -15.42 2.74 -13.33
C THR A 95 -15.70 1.95 -12.06
N MET A 96 -15.51 0.63 -12.10
CA MET A 96 -15.60 -0.24 -10.93
C MET A 96 -14.57 0.16 -9.87
N PHE A 97 -13.29 0.26 -10.25
CA PHE A 97 -12.20 0.62 -9.34
C PHE A 97 -12.38 1.99 -8.69
N ASP A 98 -12.86 2.97 -9.47
CA ASP A 98 -13.15 4.31 -8.98
C ASP A 98 -14.30 4.29 -7.96
N ALA A 99 -15.40 3.57 -8.27
CA ALA A 99 -16.54 3.43 -7.37
C ALA A 99 -16.18 2.72 -6.05
N ILE A 100 -15.34 1.69 -6.10
CA ILE A 100 -14.82 1.03 -4.89
C ILE A 100 -13.96 2.01 -4.08
N THR A 101 -13.06 2.73 -4.76
CA THR A 101 -12.20 3.72 -4.10
C THR A 101 -13.02 4.80 -3.40
N GLU A 102 -14.11 5.26 -4.02
CA GLU A 102 -15.03 6.23 -3.44
C GLU A 102 -15.81 5.65 -2.24
N ALA A 103 -16.40 4.46 -2.39
CA ALA A 103 -17.19 3.80 -1.36
C ALA A 103 -16.41 3.57 -0.05
N TYR A 104 -15.10 3.27 -0.16
CA TYR A 104 -14.24 2.99 0.98
C TYR A 104 -13.26 4.13 1.31
N TYR A 105 -13.43 5.31 0.71
CA TYR A 105 -12.58 6.46 0.95
C TYR A 105 -12.53 6.83 2.44
N ALA A 106 -13.69 7.02 3.07
CA ALA A 106 -13.78 7.43 4.47
C ALA A 106 -13.14 6.41 5.44
N SER A 107 -13.34 5.11 5.20
CA SER A 107 -12.70 4.04 5.97
C SER A 107 -11.17 4.08 5.81
N SER A 108 -10.69 4.37 4.60
CA SER A 108 -9.26 4.46 4.30
C SER A 108 -8.61 5.65 5.00
N GLU A 109 -9.27 6.81 5.00
CA GLU A 109 -8.83 8.01 5.73
C GLU A 109 -8.80 7.77 7.24
N THR A 110 -9.83 7.08 7.76
CA THR A 110 -9.88 6.70 9.18
C THR A 110 -8.70 5.77 9.53
N TYR A 111 -8.37 4.83 8.66
CA TYR A 111 -7.23 3.93 8.86
C TYR A 111 -5.88 4.66 8.83
N ILE A 112 -5.72 5.61 7.90
CA ILE A 112 -4.53 6.48 7.85
C ILE A 112 -4.39 7.26 9.16
N GLN A 113 -5.48 7.83 9.67
CA GLN A 113 -5.49 8.54 10.94
C GLN A 113 -5.09 7.63 12.12
N ILE A 114 -5.60 6.40 12.18
CA ILE A 114 -5.21 5.40 13.19
C ILE A 114 -3.71 5.09 13.11
N LEU A 115 -3.14 4.96 11.91
CA LEU A 115 -1.71 4.73 11.73
C LEU A 115 -0.87 5.92 12.18
N ILE A 116 -1.32 7.15 11.91
CA ILE A 116 -0.65 8.38 12.40
C ILE A 116 -0.67 8.42 13.93
N GLU A 117 -1.82 8.16 14.55
CA GLU A 117 -1.95 8.12 16.02
C GLU A 117 -1.06 7.04 16.62
N ARG A 118 -1.04 5.85 16.01
CA ARG A 118 -0.18 4.75 16.44
C ARG A 118 1.30 5.11 16.28
N PHE A 119 1.70 5.76 15.19
CA PHE A 119 3.07 6.20 15.00
C PHE A 119 3.49 7.22 16.06
N ASN A 120 2.63 8.18 16.37
CA ASN A 120 2.96 9.24 17.34
C ASN A 120 2.84 8.80 18.81
N GLY A 121 2.00 7.80 19.11
CA GLY A 121 1.71 7.34 20.47
C GLY A 121 2.46 6.08 20.91
N THR A 122 3.20 5.41 20.02
CA THR A 122 3.94 4.18 20.37
C THR A 122 5.20 4.54 21.16
N MET A 123 5.23 4.16 22.44
CA MET A 123 6.39 4.30 23.32
C MET A 123 7.06 2.94 23.55
N MET A 124 8.39 2.95 23.75
CA MET A 124 9.15 1.77 24.17
C MET A 124 8.86 1.45 25.63
N ASN A 125 8.67 0.18 25.97
CA ASN A 125 8.54 -0.26 27.36
C ASN A 125 9.87 -0.84 27.88
N GLU A 126 10.04 -0.92 29.20
CA GLU A 126 11.24 -1.48 29.84
C GLU A 126 11.57 -2.92 29.39
N SER A 127 10.56 -3.70 29.01
CA SER A 127 10.70 -5.07 28.53
C SER A 127 11.03 -5.19 27.04
N ASP A 128 10.92 -4.10 26.27
CA ASP A 128 11.04 -4.14 24.83
C ASP A 128 12.51 -4.12 24.40
N ASN A 129 12.83 -4.84 23.33
CA ASN A 129 14.13 -4.69 22.67
C ASN A 129 14.13 -3.44 21.78
N VAL A 130 15.17 -2.60 21.89
CA VAL A 130 15.26 -1.35 21.12
C VAL A 130 15.17 -1.57 19.60
N ILE A 131 15.78 -2.63 19.08
CA ILE A 131 15.78 -2.95 17.64
C ILE A 131 14.38 -3.36 17.21
N GLU A 132 13.69 -4.16 18.02
CA GLU A 132 12.30 -4.54 17.77
C GLU A 132 11.36 -3.34 17.80
N HIS A 133 11.55 -2.42 18.75
CA HIS A 133 10.81 -1.17 18.82
C HIS A 133 11.00 -0.30 17.57
N VAL A 134 12.26 -0.09 17.14
CA VAL A 134 12.54 0.64 15.88
C VAL A 134 11.91 -0.05 14.68
N ASN A 135 11.95 -1.38 14.62
CA ASN A 135 11.33 -2.14 13.53
C ASN A 135 9.80 -1.96 13.52
N LYS A 136 9.14 -2.02 14.67
CA LYS A 136 7.69 -1.79 14.81
C LYS A 136 7.30 -0.40 14.30
N MET A 137 8.05 0.63 14.71
CA MET A 137 7.84 2.01 14.23
C MET A 137 8.09 2.16 12.73
N SER A 138 9.13 1.50 12.22
CA SER A 138 9.49 1.49 10.79
C SER A 138 8.39 0.84 9.93
N VAL A 139 7.74 -0.20 10.44
CA VAL A 139 6.61 -0.84 9.73
C VAL A 139 5.44 0.13 9.58
N ILE A 140 5.08 0.85 10.65
CA ILE A 140 3.98 1.84 10.61
C ILE A 140 4.30 2.96 9.61
N ALA A 141 5.53 3.51 9.64
CA ALA A 141 5.93 4.56 8.71
C ALA A 141 5.95 4.09 7.24
N LYS A 142 6.37 2.84 6.98
CA LYS A 142 6.32 2.24 5.64
C LYS A 142 4.89 2.03 5.17
N GLU A 143 3.99 1.61 6.07
CA GLU A 143 2.58 1.45 5.76
C GLU A 143 1.95 2.79 5.37
N LEU A 144 2.19 3.85 6.15
CA LEU A 144 1.79 5.21 5.80
C LEU A 144 2.32 5.66 4.42
N ALA A 145 3.58 5.36 4.11
CA ALA A 145 4.17 5.67 2.80
C ALA A 145 3.48 4.92 1.64
N ILE A 146 3.13 3.65 1.84
CA ILE A 146 2.37 2.85 0.86
C ILE A 146 0.99 3.46 0.61
N LEU A 147 0.38 4.03 1.66
CA LEU A 147 -0.92 4.72 1.59
C LEU A 147 -0.81 6.18 1.12
N GLY A 148 0.32 6.59 0.55
CA GLY A 148 0.50 7.94 0.00
C GLY A 148 0.76 9.03 1.05
N ASN A 149 1.05 8.65 2.29
CA ASN A 149 1.30 9.56 3.42
C ASN A 149 2.72 9.37 3.99
N PRO A 150 3.79 9.55 3.19
CA PRO A 150 5.14 9.26 3.65
C PRO A 150 5.61 10.25 4.73
N ILE A 151 6.18 9.72 5.81
CA ILE A 151 6.88 10.52 6.82
C ILE A 151 8.32 10.73 6.37
N LEU A 152 8.84 11.96 6.46
CA LEU A 152 10.24 12.24 6.12
C LEU A 152 11.19 11.44 7.02
N ASP A 153 12.27 10.90 6.45
CA ASP A 153 13.25 10.09 7.16
C ASP A 153 13.76 10.77 8.45
N LYS A 154 14.11 12.06 8.38
CA LYS A 154 14.52 12.87 9.54
C LYS A 154 13.45 12.94 10.65
N MET A 155 12.17 13.00 10.27
CA MET A 155 11.05 13.04 11.22
C MET A 155 10.85 11.67 11.84
N GLN A 156 10.98 10.59 11.05
CA GLN A 156 10.91 9.23 11.58
C GLN A 156 11.99 8.99 12.64
N VAL A 157 13.25 9.33 12.33
CA VAL A 157 14.36 9.23 13.29
C VAL A 157 14.07 10.03 14.55
N SER A 158 13.69 11.31 14.41
CA SER A 158 13.41 12.17 15.55
C SER A 158 12.29 11.62 16.43
N THR A 159 11.16 11.20 15.84
CA THR A 159 10.05 10.59 16.59
C THR A 159 10.51 9.32 17.30
N ILE A 160 11.23 8.43 16.62
CA ILE A 160 11.69 7.18 17.22
C ILE A 160 12.63 7.43 18.41
N LEU A 161 13.58 8.36 18.30
CA LEU A 161 14.46 8.71 19.41
C LEU A 161 13.68 9.27 20.61
N HIS A 162 12.59 10.02 20.38
CA HIS A 162 11.71 10.52 21.46
C HIS A 162 10.83 9.44 22.10
N THR A 163 10.70 8.28 21.47
CA THR A 163 9.87 7.18 21.99
C THR A 163 10.65 6.17 22.83
N LEU A 164 11.99 6.32 22.89
CA LEU A 164 12.86 5.50 23.73
C LEU A 164 12.68 5.85 25.20
N LEU A 165 13.08 4.93 26.08
CA LEU A 165 13.07 5.15 27.53
C LEU A 165 14.13 6.18 27.94
N ASP A 166 13.91 6.88 29.06
CA ASP A 166 14.86 7.85 29.63
C ASP A 166 16.28 7.30 29.83
N SER A 167 16.42 5.98 30.04
CA SER A 167 17.74 5.32 30.12
C SER A 167 18.59 5.47 28.86
N TRP A 168 17.97 5.78 27.71
CA TRP A 168 18.62 6.00 26.42
C TRP A 168 19.01 7.46 26.16
N ASP A 169 18.70 8.40 27.06
CA ASP A 169 18.96 9.83 26.86
C ASP A 169 20.42 10.13 26.46
N SER A 170 21.37 9.47 27.12
CA SER A 170 22.80 9.63 26.84
C SER A 170 23.16 9.20 25.41
N VAL A 171 22.57 8.11 24.92
CA VAL A 171 22.74 7.58 23.56
C VAL A 171 22.07 8.53 22.55
N VAL A 172 20.86 9.01 22.85
CA VAL A 172 20.14 9.97 21.99
C VAL A 172 20.93 11.25 21.80
N VAL A 173 21.51 11.80 22.89
CA VAL A 173 22.40 12.96 22.82
C VAL A 173 23.61 12.66 21.96
N ALA A 174 24.30 11.53 22.18
CA ALA A 174 25.47 11.15 21.39
C ALA A 174 25.17 11.05 19.89
N LEU A 175 24.01 10.49 19.52
CA LEU A 175 23.58 10.37 18.13
C LEU A 175 23.28 11.73 17.48
N ASN A 176 22.62 12.64 18.21
CA ASN A 176 22.29 13.98 17.72
C ASN A 176 23.52 14.86 17.46
N TYR A 177 24.61 14.66 18.22
CA TYR A 177 25.88 15.37 18.03
C TYR A 177 26.92 14.58 17.22
N SER A 178 26.56 13.39 16.74
CA SER A 178 27.48 12.57 15.96
C SER A 178 27.79 13.20 14.60
N ALA A 179 29.03 13.07 14.13
CA ALA A 179 29.43 13.53 12.80
C ALA A 179 28.80 12.70 11.67
N THR A 180 28.24 11.54 12.00
CA THR A 180 27.63 10.61 11.06
C THR A 180 26.14 10.91 10.93
N PRO A 181 25.62 11.20 9.72
CA PRO A 181 24.19 11.41 9.54
C PRO A 181 23.36 10.19 9.95
N VAL A 182 22.46 10.37 10.91
CA VAL A 182 21.50 9.34 11.36
C VAL A 182 20.29 9.34 10.41
N ASN A 183 19.89 8.16 9.97
CA ASN A 183 18.75 7.91 9.08
C ASN A 183 18.11 6.55 9.41
N MET A 184 16.95 6.25 8.84
CA MET A 184 16.24 5.00 9.15
C MET A 184 17.01 3.72 8.78
N LYS A 185 18.00 3.80 7.87
CA LYS A 185 18.80 2.65 7.46
C LYS A 185 19.87 2.28 8.50
N ASN A 186 20.49 3.27 9.14
CA ASN A 186 21.57 3.01 10.11
C ASN A 186 21.11 3.07 11.57
N LEU A 187 19.95 3.66 11.86
CA LEU A 187 19.42 3.81 13.22
C LEU A 187 19.37 2.49 14.03
N PRO A 188 18.85 1.35 13.51
CA PRO A 188 18.81 0.10 14.28
C PRO A 188 20.21 -0.40 14.66
N THR A 189 21.19 -0.24 13.76
CA THR A 189 22.57 -0.65 14.01
C THR A 189 23.23 0.25 15.04
N LEU A 190 23.00 1.57 14.96
CA LEU A 190 23.55 2.53 15.91
C LEU A 190 23.02 2.30 17.33
N LEU A 191 21.72 2.04 17.48
CA LEU A 191 21.12 1.74 18.77
C LEU A 191 21.51 0.36 19.30
N GLY A 192 21.69 -0.62 18.41
CA GLY A 192 22.10 -1.98 18.78
C GLY A 192 23.55 -2.12 19.26
N ILE A 193 24.42 -1.13 18.99
CA ILE A 193 25.79 -1.10 19.52
C ILE A 193 25.82 -0.73 21.01
N GLU A 194 24.84 0.07 21.45
CA GLU A 194 24.74 0.62 22.81
C GLU A 194 23.79 -0.19 23.70
N ALA A 195 23.13 -1.23 23.15
CA ALA A 195 22.19 -2.13 23.82
C ALA A 195 22.88 -3.30 24.52
#